data_AF-A0A963UI85-F1
#
_entry.id   AF-A0A963UI85-F1
#
_cell.length_a   1.000
_cell.length_b   1.000
_cell.length_c   1.000
_cell.angle_alpha   90.00
_cell.angle_beta   90.00
_cell.angle_gamma   90.00
#
_symmetry.space_group_name_H-M   'P 1'
#
loop_
_entity.id
_entity.type
_entity.pdbx_description
1 polymer ?
#
loop_
_entity_poly.entity_id
_entity_poly.type
_entity_poly.pdbx_seq_one_letter_code
_entity_poly.pdbx_strand_id
1 'polypeptide(L)'
;MPRDRSMALVCAALIAGVLVAPARAGDAAAGAVAYARDCARCHRDEAALRTTVAAAADPAAALDAFLARHRAPDPVRRADIVAYLAAPR
;
A
#
# COMPACT_ATOMS: atom_id res chain seq x y z
N MET A 1 -9.87 -8.66 -64.16
CA MET A 1 -9.86 -8.99 -62.72
C MET A 1 -8.46 -8.75 -62.16
N PRO A 2 -8.21 -7.62 -61.47
CA PRO A 2 -6.96 -7.40 -60.74
C PRO A 2 -7.17 -7.17 -59.23
N ARG A 3 -6.45 -7.99 -58.44
CA ARG A 3 -5.71 -7.66 -57.20
C ARG A 3 -6.39 -6.73 -56.19
N ASP A 4 -6.97 -7.33 -55.17
CA ASP A 4 -7.39 -6.64 -53.95
C ASP A 4 -6.16 -6.29 -53.12
N ARG A 5 -6.03 -4.99 -52.88
CA ARG A 5 -4.85 -4.32 -52.33
C ARG A 5 -4.81 -4.49 -50.82
N SER A 6 -3.67 -4.98 -50.34
CA SER A 6 -3.18 -4.86 -48.97
C SER A 6 -3.26 -3.41 -48.49
N MET A 7 -4.12 -3.14 -47.50
CA MET A 7 -4.30 -1.86 -46.81
C MET A 7 -5.10 -2.20 -45.53
N ALA A 8 -4.78 -1.87 -44.30
CA ALA A 8 -3.81 -0.98 -43.72
C ALA A 8 -3.56 -1.42 -42.25
N LEU A 9 -2.35 -1.14 -41.76
CA LEU A 9 -2.03 -0.63 -40.42
C LEU A 9 -3.04 -0.96 -39.29
N VAL A 10 -2.71 -2.00 -38.51
CA VAL A 10 -3.28 -2.15 -37.16
C VAL A 10 -2.30 -1.51 -36.17
N CYS A 11 -2.75 -0.40 -35.58
CA CYS A 11 -2.12 0.37 -34.53
C CYS A 11 -1.77 -0.51 -33.32
N ALA A 12 -0.48 -0.75 -33.08
CA ALA A 12 0.00 -1.29 -31.81
C ALA A 12 0.44 -0.13 -30.90
N ALA A 13 -0.54 0.45 -30.18
CA ALA A 13 -0.27 1.37 -29.09
C ALA A 13 0.29 0.58 -27.89
N LEU A 14 1.61 0.62 -27.72
CA LEU A 14 2.30 0.18 -26.50
C LEU A 14 2.05 1.21 -25.39
N ILE A 15 0.89 1.12 -24.75
CA ILE A 15 0.68 1.79 -23.45
C ILE A 15 1.50 0.99 -22.45
N ALA A 16 2.64 1.55 -22.05
CA ALA A 16 3.45 1.09 -20.94
C ALA A 16 2.61 1.18 -19.65
N GLY A 17 1.94 0.07 -19.32
CA GLY A 17 1.23 -0.08 -18.07
C GLY A 17 2.23 -0.13 -16.93
N VAL A 18 2.37 0.98 -16.21
CA VAL A 18 2.84 0.94 -14.83
C VAL A 18 1.84 0.06 -14.08
N LEU A 19 2.25 -1.16 -13.74
CA LEU A 19 1.49 -2.05 -12.87
C LEU A 19 1.48 -1.42 -11.47
N VAL A 20 0.58 -0.46 -11.25
CA VAL A 20 0.17 -0.06 -9.90
C VAL A 20 -0.65 -1.24 -9.39
N ALA A 21 0.01 -2.15 -8.68
CA ALA A 21 -0.69 -3.19 -7.94
C ALA A 21 -1.71 -2.49 -7.03
N PRO A 22 -3.00 -2.88 -7.07
CA PRO A 22 -4.00 -2.25 -6.22
C PRO A 22 -3.56 -2.43 -4.77
N ALA A 23 -3.54 -1.33 -4.01
CA ALA A 23 -3.29 -1.39 -2.57
C ALA A 23 -4.31 -2.35 -1.96
N ARG A 24 -3.84 -3.50 -1.48
CA ARG A 24 -4.71 -4.50 -0.85
C ARG A 24 -5.29 -3.85 0.40
N ALA A 25 -6.61 -3.98 0.61
CA ALA A 25 -7.20 -3.63 1.90
C ALA A 25 -6.55 -4.50 2.98
N GLY A 26 -5.93 -3.86 3.97
CA GLY A 26 -5.27 -4.55 5.07
C GLY A 26 -6.25 -5.12 6.08
N ASP A 27 -5.81 -6.13 6.83
CA ASP A 27 -6.55 -6.72 7.96
C ASP A 27 -6.05 -6.10 9.28
N ALA A 28 -6.91 -5.32 9.95
CA ALA A 28 -6.57 -4.66 11.19
C ALA A 28 -6.27 -5.64 12.35
N ALA A 29 -6.89 -6.82 12.37
CA ALA A 29 -6.61 -7.83 13.40
C ALA A 29 -5.22 -8.45 13.18
N ALA A 30 -4.88 -8.78 11.94
CA ALA A 30 -3.52 -9.21 11.59
C ALA A 30 -2.49 -8.10 11.88
N GLY A 31 -2.86 -6.85 11.63
CA GLY A 31 -2.06 -5.67 11.95
C GLY A 31 -1.77 -5.50 13.43
N ALA A 32 -2.75 -5.72 14.29
CA ALA A 32 -2.58 -5.68 15.75
C ALA A 32 -1.56 -6.73 16.23
N VAL A 33 -1.63 -7.96 15.68
CA VAL A 33 -0.68 -9.03 15.98
C VAL A 33 0.73 -8.66 15.51
N ALA A 34 0.85 -8.13 14.29
CA ALA A 34 2.14 -7.69 13.75
C ALA A 34 2.74 -6.53 14.57
N TYR A 35 1.92 -5.58 14.99
CA TYR A 35 2.33 -4.46 15.84
C TYR A 35 2.87 -4.96 17.19
N ALA A 36 2.13 -5.84 17.87
CA ALA A 36 2.54 -6.39 19.16
C ALA A 36 3.88 -7.14 19.08
N ARG A 37 4.10 -7.88 17.98
CA ARG A 37 5.34 -8.65 17.75
C ARG A 37 6.54 -7.75 17.42
N ASP A 38 6.38 -6.82 16.48
CA ASP A 38 7.51 -6.16 15.81
C ASP A 38 7.71 -4.70 16.24
N CYS A 39 6.66 -4.03 16.69
CA CYS A 39 6.65 -2.58 16.91
C CYS A 39 6.59 -2.22 18.40
N ALA A 40 5.80 -2.95 19.20
CA ALA A 40 5.52 -2.63 20.60
C ALA A 40 6.76 -2.61 21.51
N ARG A 41 7.83 -3.32 21.12
CA ARG A 41 9.12 -3.28 21.84
C ARG A 41 9.70 -1.86 21.94
N CYS A 42 9.61 -1.10 20.86
CA CYS A 42 10.14 0.26 20.78
C CYS A 42 9.04 1.31 20.95
N HIS A 43 7.82 1.02 20.48
CA HIS A 43 6.65 1.87 20.59
C HIS A 43 5.71 1.31 21.66
N ARG A 44 6.08 1.47 22.94
CA ARG A 44 5.28 0.91 24.05
C ARG A 44 3.94 1.62 24.26
N ASP A 45 3.87 2.90 23.90
CA ASP A 45 2.65 3.69 23.96
C ASP A 45 2.00 3.74 22.57
N GLU A 46 1.15 2.74 22.30
CA GLU A 46 0.38 2.68 21.05
C GLU A 46 -0.55 3.88 20.91
N ALA A 47 -1.11 4.37 22.01
CA ALA A 47 -2.07 5.46 21.97
C ALA A 47 -1.41 6.76 21.50
N ALA A 48 -0.22 7.07 22.02
CA ALA A 48 0.59 8.19 21.58
C ALA A 48 1.03 8.04 20.11
N LEU A 49 1.45 6.83 19.70
CA LEU A 49 1.82 6.56 18.31
C LEU A 49 0.64 6.81 17.36
N ARG A 50 -0.55 6.32 17.70
CA ARG A 50 -1.77 6.53 16.89
C ARG A 50 -2.11 8.02 16.77
N THR A 51 -1.90 8.81 17.83
CA THR A 51 -2.05 10.27 17.76
C THR A 51 -1.06 10.91 16.78
N THR A 52 0.20 10.47 16.78
CA THR A 52 1.20 10.94 15.80
C THR A 52 0.81 10.56 14.37
N VAL A 53 0.35 9.33 14.15
CA VAL A 53 -0.10 8.85 12.83
C VAL A 53 -1.29 9.69 12.35
N ALA A 54 -2.28 9.93 13.20
CA ALA A 54 -3.49 10.68 12.87
C ALA A 54 -3.25 12.17 12.57
N ALA A 55 -2.09 12.72 12.96
CA ALA A 55 -1.75 14.12 12.70
C ALA A 55 -1.36 14.38 11.22
N ALA A 56 -1.08 13.34 10.44
CA ALA A 56 -0.84 13.47 9.02
C ALA A 56 -2.14 13.76 8.24
N ALA A 57 -2.04 14.52 7.14
CA ALA A 57 -3.19 14.82 6.28
C ALA A 57 -3.77 13.55 5.63
N ASP A 58 -2.91 12.58 5.30
CA ASP A 58 -3.28 11.23 4.88
C ASP A 58 -2.49 10.22 5.74
N PRO A 59 -3.05 9.83 6.91
CA PRO A 59 -2.39 8.93 7.84
C PRO A 59 -2.01 7.58 7.22
N ALA A 60 -2.88 7.03 6.36
CA ALA A 60 -2.66 5.72 5.78
C ALA A 60 -1.51 5.74 4.76
N ALA A 61 -1.52 6.70 3.83
CA ALA A 61 -0.45 6.81 2.83
C ALA A 61 0.90 7.21 3.45
N ALA A 62 0.90 8.13 4.42
CA ALA A 62 2.12 8.54 5.11
C ALA A 62 2.74 7.38 5.90
N LEU A 63 1.90 6.60 6.58
CA LEU A 63 2.35 5.45 7.35
C LEU A 63 2.85 4.31 6.43
N ASP A 64 2.18 4.03 5.32
CA ASP A 64 2.65 3.04 4.34
C ASP A 64 4.04 3.42 3.80
N ALA A 65 4.23 4.66 3.36
CA ALA A 65 5.52 5.13 2.85
C ALA A 65 6.63 5.04 3.92
N PHE A 66 6.32 5.33 5.19
CA PHE A 66 7.28 5.20 6.29
C PHE A 66 7.64 3.73 6.56
N LEU A 67 6.65 2.85 6.67
CA LEU A 67 6.83 1.45 7.02
C LEU A 67 7.58 0.66 5.94
N ALA A 68 7.44 1.04 4.67
CA ALA A 68 8.20 0.45 3.56
C ALA A 68 9.72 0.52 3.78
N ARG A 69 10.18 1.54 4.52
CA ARG A 69 11.60 1.72 4.91
C ARG A 69 11.85 1.52 6.42
N HIS A 70 10.83 1.17 7.20
CA HIS A 70 10.93 0.99 8.64
C HIS A 70 10.18 -0.26 9.10
N ARG A 71 10.91 -1.34 9.37
CA ARG A 71 10.44 -2.59 10.01
C ARG A 71 9.36 -3.38 9.27
N ALA A 72 8.71 -2.86 8.23
CA ALA A 72 7.72 -3.59 7.42
C ALA A 72 7.88 -3.37 5.90
N PRO A 73 8.99 -3.84 5.29
CA PRO A 73 9.19 -3.75 3.84
C PRO A 73 8.23 -4.64 3.03
N ASP A 74 7.74 -5.72 3.64
CA ASP A 74 6.74 -6.59 3.03
C ASP A 74 5.39 -5.85 2.87
N PRO A 75 4.86 -5.72 1.64
CA PRO A 75 3.68 -4.90 1.37
C PRO A 75 2.40 -5.45 2.00
N VAL A 76 2.25 -6.78 2.14
CA VAL A 76 1.05 -7.38 2.72
C VAL A 76 1.00 -7.08 4.22
N ARG A 77 2.08 -7.41 4.95
CA ARG A 77 2.20 -7.11 6.37
C ARG A 77 2.07 -5.62 6.66
N ARG A 78 2.64 -4.79 5.79
CA ARG A 78 2.55 -3.34 5.93
C ARG A 78 1.12 -2.84 5.81
N ALA A 79 0.37 -3.31 4.81
CA ALA A 79 -1.04 -2.96 4.66
C ALA A 79 -1.85 -3.32 5.92
N ASP A 80 -1.58 -4.47 6.53
CA ASP A 80 -2.25 -4.89 7.78
C ASP A 80 -1.90 -3.95 8.95
N ILE A 81 -0.63 -3.58 9.14
CA ILE A 81 -0.20 -2.61 10.17
C ILE A 81 -0.82 -1.23 9.94
N VAL A 82 -0.90 -0.78 8.68
CA VAL A 82 -1.53 0.49 8.31
C VAL A 82 -3.02 0.46 8.66
N ALA A 83 -3.72 -0.62 8.31
CA ALA A 83 -5.13 -0.81 8.64
C ALA A 83 -5.38 -0.75 10.15
N TYR A 84 -4.46 -1.27 10.97
CA TYR A 84 -4.56 -1.21 12.43
C TYR A 84 -4.32 0.20 13.02
N LEU A 85 -3.21 0.84 12.63
CA LEU A 85 -2.76 2.08 13.27
C LEU A 85 -3.46 3.34 12.73
N ALA A 86 -3.89 3.33 11.48
CA ALA A 86 -4.59 4.46 10.86
C ALA A 86 -6.13 4.39 11.02
N ALA A 87 -6.67 3.29 11.58
CA ALA A 87 -8.10 3.18 11.81
C ALA A 87 -8.59 4.25 12.82
N PRO A 88 -9.71 4.93 12.53
CA PRO A 88 -10.36 5.82 13.49
C PRO A 88 -10.72 5.03 14.76
N ARG A 89 -10.68 5.71 15.92
CA ARG A 89 -11.05 5.10 17.20
C ARG A 89 -12.56 5.02 17.36
#